data_AF-A0A6I1W498-F1
#
_entry.id   AF-A0A6I1W498-F1
#
_cell.length_a   1.000
_cell.length_b   1.000
_cell.length_c   1.000
_cell.angle_alpha   90.00
_cell.angle_beta   90.00
_cell.angle_gamma   90.00
#
_symmetry.space_group_name_H-M   'P 1'
#
loop_
_entity.id
_entity.type
_entity.pdbx_description
1 polymer ?
#
loop_
_entity_poly.entity_id
_entity_poly.type
_entity_poly.pdbx_seq_one_letter_code
_entity_poly.pdbx_strand_id
1 'polypeptide(L)'
;MDYVPLAERHGKAWHLWPIWFCGEAHLTTLAVGIIGVGMGANLFWSAIAIFFGCAFGTLFMAGHSTQGPQMGLPQLIQSRPQFGYLG
;
A
#
# COMPACT_ATOMS: atom_id res chain seq x y z
N MET A 1 1.82 -26.80 -2.16
CA MET A 1 3.16 -26.19 -2.32
C MET A 1 2.94 -24.67 -2.44
N ASP A 2 2.15 -24.09 -1.54
CA ASP A 2 1.42 -22.84 -1.84
C ASP A 2 1.70 -21.72 -0.83
N TYR A 3 2.61 -21.93 0.11
CA TYR A 3 3.01 -20.93 1.10
C TYR A 3 4.53 -20.83 1.18
N VAL A 4 5.07 -19.64 1.43
CA VAL A 4 6.50 -19.40 1.62
C VAL A 4 6.89 -19.80 3.05
N PRO A 5 7.81 -20.75 3.27
CA PRO A 5 8.28 -21.16 4.59
C PRO A 5 8.89 -20.01 5.40
N LEU A 6 8.78 -20.05 6.73
CA LEU A 6 9.29 -18.98 7.60
C LEU A 6 10.79 -18.73 7.40
N ALA A 7 11.57 -19.79 7.18
CA ALA A 7 13.01 -19.71 6.93
C ALA A 7 13.35 -18.94 5.63
N GLU A 8 12.43 -18.86 4.67
CA GLU A 8 12.59 -18.16 3.38
C GLU A 8 12.04 -16.72 3.41
N ARG A 9 11.49 -16.27 4.54
CA ARG A 9 10.94 -14.91 4.70
C ARG A 9 12.03 -13.94 5.15
N HIS A 10 12.74 -13.37 4.19
CA HIS A 10 13.88 -12.48 4.44
C HIS A 10 13.54 -10.98 4.35
N GLY A 11 12.29 -10.65 4.01
CA GLY A 11 11.83 -9.28 3.83
C GLY A 11 11.89 -8.47 5.13
N LYS A 12 12.38 -7.23 5.05
CA LYS A 12 12.37 -6.25 6.13
C LYS A 12 11.44 -5.11 5.77
N ALA A 13 10.86 -4.44 6.77
CA ALA A 13 9.92 -3.33 6.54
C ALA A 13 10.50 -2.24 5.63
N TRP A 14 11.80 -1.93 5.76
CA TRP A 14 12.45 -0.91 4.92
C TRP A 14 12.61 -1.34 3.44
N HIS A 15 12.59 -2.64 3.13
CA HIS A 15 12.59 -3.11 1.74
C HIS A 15 11.31 -2.70 0.99
N LEU A 16 10.25 -2.30 1.70
CA LEU A 16 8.99 -1.86 1.10
C LEU A 16 9.08 -0.42 0.58
N TRP A 17 9.98 0.42 1.10
CA TRP A 17 10.05 1.84 0.71
C TRP A 17 10.25 2.04 -0.80
N PRO A 18 11.19 1.36 -1.50
CA PRO A 18 11.34 1.51 -2.94
C PRO A 18 10.10 1.07 -3.72
N ILE A 19 9.40 0.03 -3.24
CA ILE A 19 8.19 -0.50 -3.89
C ILE A 19 7.08 0.53 -3.83
N TRP A 20 6.86 1.12 -2.65
CA TRP A 20 5.85 2.16 -2.45
C TRP A 20 6.20 3.45 -3.19
N PHE A 21 7.45 3.88 -3.13
CA PHE A 21 7.88 5.09 -3.83
C PHE A 21 7.71 4.94 -5.34
N CYS A 22 8.20 3.85 -5.94
CA CYS A 22 8.07 3.63 -7.37
C CYS A 22 6.61 3.41 -7.81
N GLY A 23 5.79 2.79 -6.97
CA GLY A 23 4.36 2.59 -7.24
C GLY A 23 3.57 3.91 -7.27
N GLU A 24 3.92 4.84 -6.37
CA GLU A 24 3.28 6.15 -6.24
C GLU A 24 3.87 7.23 -7.16
N ALA A 25 5.10 7.02 -7.66
CA ALA A 25 5.78 7.91 -8.60
C ALA A 25 5.21 7.80 -10.03
N HIS A 26 3.90 8.04 -10.16
CA HIS A 26 3.16 7.96 -11.41
C HIS A 26 2.35 9.23 -11.69
N LEU A 27 1.78 9.31 -12.89
CA LEU A 27 1.13 10.53 -13.38
C LEU A 27 -0.12 10.92 -12.57
N THR A 28 -0.84 9.95 -12.01
CA THR A 28 -2.05 10.20 -11.21
C THR A 28 -1.74 11.00 -9.96
N THR A 29 -0.74 10.60 -9.18
CA THR A 29 -0.25 11.33 -8.00
C THR A 29 0.16 12.76 -8.35
N LEU A 30 0.87 12.95 -9.47
CA LEU A 30 1.23 14.28 -9.97
C LEU A 30 -0.02 15.11 -10.31
N ALA A 31 -0.97 14.53 -11.04
CA ALA A 31 -2.19 15.21 -11.47
C ALA A 31 -3.04 15.68 -10.28
N VAL A 32 -3.19 14.85 -9.24
CA VAL A 32 -3.89 15.21 -7.99
C VAL A 32 -3.20 16.40 -7.32
N GLY A 33 -1.87 16.40 -7.26
CA GLY A 33 -1.09 17.52 -6.72
C GLY A 33 -1.31 18.83 -7.51
N ILE A 34 -1.29 18.76 -8.83
CA ILE A 34 -1.54 19.90 -9.72
C ILE A 34 -2.94 20.47 -9.52
N ILE A 35 -3.97 19.60 -9.43
CA ILE A 35 -5.35 20.03 -9.16
C ILE A 35 -5.43 20.77 -7.83
N GLY A 36 -4.82 20.23 -6.77
CA GLY A 36 -4.78 20.89 -5.46
C GLY A 36 -4.22 22.31 -5.53
N VAL A 37 -3.06 22.48 -6.18
CA VAL A 37 -2.45 23.80 -6.39
C VAL A 37 -3.34 24.71 -7.27
N GLY A 38 -3.92 24.17 -8.34
CA GLY A 38 -4.83 24.89 -9.23
C GLY A 38 -6.12 25.37 -8.53
N MET A 39 -6.54 24.68 -7.47
CA MET A 39 -7.65 25.08 -6.61
C MET A 39 -7.25 26.06 -5.49
N GLY A 40 -5.98 26.49 -5.45
CA GLY A 40 -5.47 27.46 -4.49
C GLY A 40 -4.83 26.86 -3.23
N ALA A 41 -4.56 25.55 -3.19
CA ALA A 41 -3.81 24.96 -2.08
C ALA A 41 -2.36 25.47 -2.08
N ASN A 42 -1.92 25.97 -0.93
CA ASN A 42 -0.53 26.35 -0.71
C ASN A 42 0.29 25.18 -0.13
N LEU A 43 1.61 25.32 -0.08
CA LEU A 43 2.51 24.26 0.40
C LEU A 43 2.14 23.74 1.80
N PHE A 44 1.75 24.62 2.71
CA PHE A 44 1.41 24.25 4.08
C PHE A 44 0.16 23.35 4.12
N TRP A 45 -0.93 23.79 3.49
CA TRP A 45 -2.17 23.01 3.45
C TRP A 45 -2.04 21.73 2.62
N SER A 46 -1.26 21.76 1.54
CA SER A 46 -0.93 20.57 0.76
C SER A 46 -0.14 19.55 1.58
N ALA A 47 0.86 19.98 2.36
CA ALA A 47 1.62 19.08 3.23
C ALA A 47 0.74 18.44 4.31
N ILE A 48 -0.16 19.22 4.93
CA ILE A 48 -1.16 18.72 5.88
C ILE A 48 -2.08 17.69 5.21
N ALA A 49 -2.64 18.02 4.05
CA ALA A 49 -3.55 17.13 3.32
C ALA A 49 -2.86 15.82 2.92
N ILE A 50 -1.62 15.88 2.44
CA ILE A 50 -0.82 14.69 2.10
C ILE A 50 -0.57 13.86 3.36
N PHE A 51 -0.10 14.46 4.45
CA PHE A 51 0.20 13.73 5.68
C PHE A 51 -1.04 13.00 6.22
N PHE A 52 -2.17 13.70 6.38
CA PHE A 52 -3.39 13.09 6.89
C PHE A 52 -4.03 12.12 5.90
N GLY A 53 -3.99 12.42 4.60
CA GLY A 53 -4.48 11.52 3.56
C GLY A 53 -3.70 10.21 3.52
N CYS A 54 -2.37 10.28 3.53
CA CYS A 54 -1.50 9.10 3.63
C CYS A 54 -1.70 8.35 4.94
N ALA A 55 -1.74 9.05 6.08
CA ALA A 55 -1.95 8.42 7.38
C ALA A 55 -3.28 7.67 7.41
N PHE A 56 -4.38 8.30 6.96
CA PHE A 56 -5.68 7.66 6.92
C PHE A 56 -5.74 6.47 5.96
N GLY A 57 -5.27 6.66 4.72
CA GLY A 57 -5.28 5.61 3.70
C GLY A 57 -4.42 4.39 4.07
N THR A 58 -3.34 4.61 4.81
CA THR A 58 -2.43 3.53 5.23
C THR A 58 -2.94 2.73 6.43
N LEU A 59 -3.95 3.18 7.18
CA LEU A 59 -4.45 2.46 8.37
C LEU A 59 -4.89 1.02 8.04
N PHE A 60 -5.76 0.86 7.05
CA PHE A 60 -6.28 -0.44 6.64
C PHE A 60 -5.19 -1.31 6.01
N MET A 61 -4.36 -0.70 5.19
CA MET A 61 -3.24 -1.36 4.52
C MET A 61 -2.19 -1.86 5.51
N ALA A 62 -1.89 -1.09 6.55
CA ALA A 62 -0.98 -1.49 7.61
C ALA A 62 -1.48 -2.75 8.32
N GLY A 63 -2.78 -2.78 8.68
CA GLY A 63 -3.42 -3.97 9.24
C GLY A 63 -3.29 -5.19 8.31
N HIS A 64 -3.67 -5.03 7.04
CA HIS A 64 -3.60 -6.12 6.05
C HIS A 64 -2.17 -6.58 5.76
N SER A 65 -1.19 -5.68 5.79
CA SER A 65 0.21 -5.98 5.48
C SER A 65 0.85 -6.98 6.47
N THR A 66 0.32 -7.07 7.70
CA THR A 66 0.81 -8.03 8.72
C THR A 66 0.51 -9.50 8.39
N GLN A 67 -0.47 -9.74 7.52
CA GLN A 67 -0.92 -11.08 7.14
C GLN A 67 0.11 -11.82 6.27
N GLY A 68 0.81 -11.11 5.38
CA GLY A 68 1.81 -11.70 4.48
C GLY A 68 2.94 -12.40 5.22
N PRO A 69 3.63 -11.73 6.18
CA PRO A 69 4.70 -12.33 6.98
C PRO A 69 4.28 -13.49 7.87
N GLN A 70 2.99 -13.60 8.24
CA GLN A 70 2.47 -14.68 9.09
C GLN A 70 2.02 -15.88 8.27
N MET A 71 1.20 -15.67 7.24
CA MET A 71 0.60 -16.74 6.46
C MET A 71 1.51 -17.25 5.34
N GLY A 72 2.30 -16.37 4.70
CA GLY A 72 3.13 -16.71 3.54
C GLY A 72 2.35 -17.18 2.32
N LEU A 73 1.02 -17.02 2.31
CA LEU A 73 0.12 -17.39 1.22
C LEU A 73 0.03 -16.25 0.20
N PRO A 74 -0.01 -16.56 -1.12
CA PRO A 74 -0.33 -15.59 -2.15
C PRO A 74 -1.71 -14.95 -1.96
N GLN A 75 -1.84 -13.66 -2.28
CA GLN A 75 -3.10 -12.89 -2.16
C GLN A 75 -4.29 -13.57 -2.88
N LEU A 76 -4.07 -14.16 -4.07
CA LEU A 76 -5.12 -14.86 -4.83
C LEU A 76 -5.61 -16.16 -4.18
N ILE A 77 -4.80 -16.78 -3.33
CA ILE A 77 -5.22 -17.96 -2.55
C ILE A 77 -5.97 -17.52 -1.30
N GLN A 78 -5.53 -16.40 -0.71
CA GLN A 78 -6.18 -15.79 0.46
C GLN A 78 -7.59 -15.25 0.19
N SER A 79 -8.00 -15.07 -1.07
CA SER A 79 -9.37 -14.66 -1.44
C SER A 79 -10.35 -15.83 -1.52
N ARG A 80 -9.86 -17.07 -1.64
CA ARG A 80 -10.70 -18.28 -1.79
C ARG A 80 -11.65 -18.52 -0.60
N PRO A 81 -11.27 -18.27 0.66
CA PRO A 81 -12.22 -18.39 1.78
C PRO A 81 -13.39 -17.38 1.70
N GLN A 82 -13.16 -16.20 1.13
CA GLN A 82 -14.15 -15.11 1.04
C GLN A 82 -15.03 -15.25 -0.20
N PHE A 83 -14.45 -15.69 -1.33
CA PHE A 83 -15.11 -15.65 -2.64
C PHE A 83 -15.23 -17.02 -3.33
N GLY A 84 -14.59 -18.08 -2.81
CA GLY A 84 -14.57 -19.40 -3.42
C GLY A 84 -13.47 -19.55 -4.48
N TYR A 85 -13.41 -20.72 -5.12
CA TYR A 85 -12.37 -21.04 -6.12
C TYR A 85 -12.62 -20.45 -7.52
N LEU A 86 -13.87 -20.06 -7.80
CA LEU A 86 -14.32 -19.51 -9.09
C LEU A 86 -14.80 -18.05 -8.98
N GLY A 87 -14.82 -17.49 -7.77
CA GLY A 87 -15.28 -16.14 -7.48
C GLY A 87 -14.16 -15.11 -7.47
#